data_AF-A0A1Q7I9E1-F1
#
_entry.id   AF-A0A1Q7I9E1-F1
#
_cell.length_a   1.000
_cell.length_b   1.000
_cell.length_c   1.000
_cell.angle_alpha   90.00
_cell.angle_beta   90.00
_cell.angle_gamma   90.00
#
_symmetry.space_group_name_H-M   'P 1'
#
loop_
_entity.id
_entity.type
_entity.pdbx_description
1 polymer ?
#
loop_
_entity_poly.entity_id
_entity_poly.type
_entity_poly.pdbx_seq_one_letter_code
_entity_poly.pdbx_strand_id
1 'polypeptide(L)'
;MRLHFRAVLGLVSGVGILMIFILGLHLGGESLHPVGVYSPLLGAFIGGTLVLVSVNIPFRREENAEPWLGRERLAWTLIGCGCIGWGIGECFWRYYVAQGESPFPSLADLGYSSFAPLVFLGLILQPFSKSEARKRTFLLLDSLIAMGALLSIAWFLLLGSLAQTPAESVLGKFLGLYYATADIALLSCIIFLLLRGSDPVYQASARRLSLLVVGVGISIFATSDFLFNVMVNLGLPVDGTWVDLGWPLGMMTVGVAAYLRRFLPRNTPGSVTEEQETRGTQQFSFGPAQAVPYLLLVVLFLVLAINVLSSDTTQQYIRPVLVVATLMVVALVIARQIVTIRENARLMHEQVKANYQLEQVYQDIAKRKADLEAGVTYLKEIQTRLANGDVHARANILSGDLWPLASGLNLMADRMMRSEQRQRYAQKIITAIGELNQALERRDGNRPFFLPASCLDAPAELHHLLRAIGLKPLPGTSVPGTSAPSFRQQPSGSLATHWKGSTRQRQDGL
;
A
#
# COMPACT_ATOMS: atom_id res chain seq x y z
N MET A 1 7.64 6.82 -30.97
CA MET A 1 6.61 7.04 -29.92
C MET A 1 6.42 8.51 -29.55
N ARG A 2 7.47 9.23 -29.09
CA ARG A 2 7.37 10.68 -28.77
C ARG A 2 6.91 11.57 -29.93
N LEU A 3 7.25 11.21 -31.17
CA LEU A 3 6.82 11.93 -32.39
C LEU A 3 5.31 11.79 -32.63
N HIS A 4 4.78 10.56 -32.60
CA HIS A 4 3.34 10.31 -32.69
C HIS A 4 2.56 10.93 -31.53
N PHE A 5 3.12 10.89 -30.32
CA PHE A 5 2.56 11.56 -29.14
C PHE A 5 2.37 13.06 -29.34
N ARG A 6 3.43 13.75 -29.82
CA ARG A 6 3.37 15.18 -30.12
C ARG A 6 2.46 15.49 -31.31
N ALA A 7 2.41 14.62 -32.32
CA ALA A 7 1.57 14.81 -33.49
C ALA A 7 0.07 14.74 -33.14
N VAL A 8 -0.36 13.76 -32.33
CA VAL A 8 -1.76 13.65 -31.88
C VAL A 8 -2.14 14.87 -31.03
N LEU A 9 -1.29 15.27 -30.07
CA LEU A 9 -1.57 16.45 -29.26
C LEU A 9 -1.61 17.73 -30.11
N GLY A 10 -0.69 17.88 -31.07
CA GLY A 10 -0.68 19.00 -32.01
C GLY A 10 -1.91 19.05 -32.90
N LEU A 11 -2.40 17.90 -33.38
CA LEU A 11 -3.63 17.81 -34.18
C LEU A 11 -4.84 18.23 -33.36
N VAL A 12 -5.02 17.68 -32.15
CA VAL A 12 -6.15 17.99 -31.27
C VAL A 12 -6.15 19.47 -30.88
N SER A 13 -4.99 20.01 -30.49
CA SER A 13 -4.84 21.43 -30.20
C SER A 13 -5.08 22.29 -31.44
N GLY A 14 -4.62 21.87 -32.61
CA GLY A 14 -4.86 22.58 -33.87
C GLY A 14 -6.34 22.66 -34.24
N VAL A 15 -7.09 21.56 -34.07
CA VAL A 15 -8.55 21.54 -34.26
C VAL A 15 -9.24 22.46 -33.25
N GLY A 16 -8.85 22.42 -31.97
CA GLY A 16 -9.41 23.29 -30.95
C GLY A 16 -9.15 24.78 -31.21
N ILE A 17 -7.93 25.13 -31.63
CA ILE A 17 -7.56 26.50 -32.04
C ILE A 17 -8.40 26.93 -33.24
N LEU A 18 -8.54 26.08 -34.27
CA LEU A 18 -9.36 26.37 -35.44
C LEU A 18 -10.82 26.63 -35.06
N MET A 19 -11.40 25.84 -34.15
CA MET A 19 -12.75 26.07 -33.63
C MET A 19 -12.87 27.44 -32.95
N ILE A 20 -11.90 27.81 -32.10
CA ILE A 20 -11.86 29.12 -31.44
C ILE A 20 -11.80 30.26 -32.45
N PHE A 21 -11.02 30.13 -33.53
CA PHE A 21 -10.99 31.13 -34.59
C PHE A 21 -12.34 31.22 -35.32
N ILE A 22 -12.97 30.10 -35.64
CA ILE A 22 -14.23 30.06 -36.40
C ILE A 22 -15.41 30.61 -35.57
N LEU A 23 -15.70 30.08 -34.37
CA LEU A 23 -16.85 30.55 -33.56
C LEU A 23 -16.50 31.75 -32.67
N GLY A 24 -15.29 31.80 -32.10
CA GLY A 24 -14.93 32.83 -31.13
C GLY A 24 -14.66 34.18 -31.80
N LEU A 25 -13.88 34.16 -32.88
CA LEU A 25 -13.48 35.36 -33.61
C LEU A 25 -14.32 35.62 -34.87
N HIS A 26 -15.32 34.78 -35.15
CA HIS A 26 -16.17 34.85 -36.35
C HIS A 26 -15.34 34.92 -37.64
N LEU A 27 -14.17 34.27 -37.63
CA LEU A 27 -13.23 34.32 -38.75
C LEU A 27 -13.83 33.53 -39.92
N GLY A 28 -14.21 34.23 -41.00
CA GLY A 28 -14.88 33.66 -42.18
C GLY A 28 -16.32 34.11 -42.42
N GLY A 29 -16.89 34.95 -41.54
CA GLY A 29 -18.23 35.52 -41.72
C GLY A 29 -19.33 34.46 -41.85
N GLU A 30 -20.41 34.78 -42.57
CA GLU A 30 -21.56 33.88 -42.75
C GLU A 30 -21.21 32.55 -43.45
N SER A 31 -20.07 32.47 -44.15
CA SER A 31 -19.69 31.27 -44.90
C SER A 31 -19.14 30.14 -44.02
N LEU A 32 -18.49 30.45 -42.90
CA LEU A 32 -17.93 29.46 -41.96
C LEU A 32 -18.80 29.26 -40.72
N HIS A 33 -19.79 30.12 -40.48
CA HIS A 33 -20.76 29.97 -39.40
C HIS A 33 -21.47 28.60 -39.42
N PRO A 34 -21.95 28.06 -40.56
CA PRO A 34 -22.58 26.75 -40.62
C PRO A 34 -21.65 25.60 -40.21
N VAL A 35 -20.34 25.74 -40.43
CA VAL A 35 -19.33 24.76 -40.03
C VAL A 35 -19.12 24.81 -38.51
N GLY A 36 -19.14 26.01 -37.93
CA GLY A 36 -19.03 26.21 -36.49
C GLY A 36 -20.15 25.55 -35.69
N VAL A 37 -21.36 25.54 -36.23
CA VAL A 37 -22.54 24.90 -35.62
C VAL A 37 -22.32 23.39 -35.37
N TYR A 38 -21.49 22.70 -36.16
CA TYR A 38 -21.16 21.28 -35.95
C TYR A 38 -19.93 21.06 -35.05
N SER A 39 -19.34 22.11 -34.50
CA SER A 39 -18.17 21.99 -33.63
C SER A 39 -18.41 21.13 -32.37
N PRO A 40 -19.59 21.14 -31.71
CA PRO A 40 -19.82 20.31 -30.53
C PRO A 40 -19.77 18.81 -30.87
N LEU A 41 -20.31 18.43 -32.02
CA LEU A 41 -20.28 17.06 -32.54
C LEU A 41 -18.83 16.59 -32.77
N LEU A 42 -18.02 17.41 -33.44
CA LEU A 42 -16.60 17.13 -33.66
C LEU A 42 -15.85 16.93 -32.35
N GLY A 43 -16.04 17.82 -31.36
CA GLY A 43 -15.34 17.71 -30.08
C GLY A 43 -15.76 16.48 -29.27
N ALA A 44 -17.04 16.11 -29.30
CA ALA A 44 -17.57 14.93 -28.64
C ALA A 44 -16.95 13.64 -29.20
N PHE A 45 -16.94 13.48 -30.53
CA PHE A 45 -16.36 12.31 -31.18
C PHE A 45 -14.84 12.28 -31.05
N ILE A 46 -14.13 13.40 -31.24
CA ILE A 46 -12.67 13.47 -31.06
C ILE A 46 -12.32 13.11 -29.61
N GLY A 47 -12.97 13.74 -28.63
CA GLY A 47 -12.76 13.48 -27.21
C GLY A 47 -13.03 12.02 -26.85
N GLY A 48 -14.23 11.52 -27.17
CA GLY A 48 -14.66 10.16 -26.87
C GLY A 48 -13.81 9.08 -27.53
N THR A 49 -13.51 9.23 -28.83
CA THR A 49 -12.65 8.27 -29.55
C THR A 49 -11.23 8.29 -29.01
N LEU A 50 -10.68 9.47 -28.68
CA LEU A 50 -9.35 9.58 -28.09
C LEU A 50 -9.27 8.87 -26.73
N VAL A 51 -10.30 8.97 -25.90
CA VAL A 51 -10.39 8.20 -24.65
C VAL A 51 -10.41 6.69 -24.94
N LEU A 52 -11.34 6.23 -25.78
CA LEU A 52 -11.54 4.81 -26.05
C LEU A 52 -10.30 4.17 -26.70
N VAL A 53 -9.67 4.86 -27.64
CA VAL A 53 -8.41 4.42 -28.26
C VAL A 53 -7.30 4.35 -27.22
N SER A 54 -7.15 5.38 -26.38
CA SER A 54 -6.10 5.41 -25.35
C SER A 54 -6.20 4.24 -24.36
N VAL A 55 -7.41 3.81 -24.02
CA VAL A 55 -7.63 2.66 -23.12
C VAL A 55 -7.33 1.32 -23.80
N ASN A 56 -7.65 1.18 -25.08
CA ASN A 56 -7.51 -0.07 -25.83
C ASN A 56 -6.10 -0.31 -26.39
N ILE A 57 -5.25 0.72 -26.48
CA ILE A 57 -3.86 0.55 -26.93
C ILE A 57 -3.07 -0.27 -25.89
N PRO A 58 -2.57 -1.47 -26.25
CA PRO A 58 -1.83 -2.33 -25.32
C PRO A 58 -0.49 -1.69 -24.93
N PHE A 59 -0.04 -1.93 -23.70
CA PHE A 59 1.32 -1.56 -23.26
C PHE A 59 2.36 -2.41 -23.98
N ARG A 60 3.34 -1.77 -24.62
CA ARG A 60 4.51 -2.48 -25.16
C ARG A 60 5.55 -2.66 -24.04
N ARG A 61 6.28 -3.79 -24.03
CA ARG A 61 7.29 -4.14 -23.00
C ARG A 61 8.40 -3.09 -22.81
N GLU A 62 8.64 -2.26 -23.82
CA GLU A 62 9.67 -1.21 -23.83
C GLU A 62 9.15 0.17 -23.35
N GLU A 63 7.85 0.30 -23.06
CA GLU A 63 7.26 1.57 -22.65
C GLU A 63 7.30 1.76 -21.14
N ASN A 64 7.91 2.85 -20.67
CA ASN A 64 7.90 3.28 -19.26
C ASN A 64 6.55 3.87 -18.80
N ALA A 65 5.44 3.42 -19.39
CA ALA A 65 4.10 3.88 -19.07
C ALA A 65 3.53 3.08 -17.90
N GLU A 66 2.77 3.73 -17.04
CA GLU A 66 2.18 3.09 -15.86
C GLU A 66 1.03 2.14 -16.26
N PRO A 67 0.99 0.92 -15.72
CA PRO A 67 -0.10 -0.01 -16.02
C PRO A 67 -1.45 0.53 -15.51
N TRP A 68 -2.50 0.14 -16.21
CA TRP A 68 -3.87 0.32 -15.74
C TRP A 68 -4.10 -0.50 -14.46
N LEU A 69 -4.60 0.11 -13.38
CA LEU A 69 -4.86 -0.58 -12.12
C LEU A 69 -6.35 -0.90 -11.93
N GLY A 70 -6.66 -2.12 -11.50
CA GLY A 70 -8.01 -2.52 -11.10
C GLY A 70 -9.08 -2.18 -12.15
N ARG A 71 -10.01 -1.28 -11.81
CA ARG A 71 -11.12 -0.84 -12.66
C ARG A 71 -10.83 0.42 -13.47
N GLU A 72 -9.58 0.87 -13.53
CA GLU A 72 -9.19 2.10 -14.22
C GLU A 72 -9.51 2.06 -15.72
N ARG A 73 -9.37 0.91 -16.38
CA ARG A 73 -9.82 0.77 -17.79
C ARG A 73 -11.32 1.01 -17.92
N LEU A 74 -12.11 0.39 -17.05
CA LEU A 74 -13.57 0.56 -17.02
C LEU A 74 -13.94 2.02 -16.76
N ALA A 75 -13.23 2.68 -15.84
CA ALA A 75 -13.41 4.08 -15.51
C ALA A 75 -13.27 4.97 -16.76
N TRP A 76 -12.16 4.83 -17.49
CA TRP A 76 -11.95 5.59 -18.71
C TRP A 76 -12.88 5.19 -19.86
N THR A 77 -13.24 3.91 -20.01
CA THR A 77 -14.24 3.52 -21.02
C THR A 77 -15.59 4.18 -20.77
N LEU A 78 -16.04 4.29 -19.52
CA LEU A 78 -17.29 4.96 -19.20
C LEU A 78 -17.23 6.45 -19.52
N ILE A 79 -16.12 7.13 -19.20
CA ILE A 79 -15.90 8.54 -19.58
C ILE A 79 -15.98 8.69 -21.11
N GLY A 80 -15.28 7.82 -21.86
CA GLY A 80 -15.31 7.83 -23.33
C GLY A 80 -16.70 7.58 -23.90
N CYS A 81 -17.43 6.59 -23.36
CA CYS A 81 -18.82 6.33 -23.72
C CYS A 81 -19.75 7.51 -23.42
N GLY A 82 -19.51 8.24 -22.33
CA GLY A 82 -20.24 9.47 -22.00
C GLY A 82 -20.08 10.54 -23.08
N CYS A 83 -18.84 10.81 -23.51
CA CYS A 83 -18.57 11.75 -24.60
C CYS A 83 -19.23 11.32 -25.92
N ILE A 84 -19.16 10.03 -26.26
CA ILE A 84 -19.80 9.50 -27.48
C ILE A 84 -21.33 9.58 -27.38
N GLY A 85 -21.90 9.25 -26.23
CA GLY A 85 -23.34 9.34 -25.98
C GLY A 85 -23.85 10.77 -26.13
N TRP A 86 -23.11 11.75 -25.58
CA TRP A 86 -23.39 13.17 -25.78
C TRP A 86 -23.35 13.55 -27.27
N GLY A 87 -22.33 13.11 -28.01
CA GLY A 87 -22.20 13.35 -29.46
C GLY A 87 -23.32 12.72 -30.28
N ILE A 88 -23.84 11.55 -29.87
CA ILE A 88 -25.03 10.95 -30.49
C ILE A 88 -26.28 11.79 -30.21
N GLY A 89 -26.42 12.33 -29.00
CA GLY A 89 -27.48 13.29 -28.66
C GLY A 89 -27.43 14.52 -29.56
N GLU A 90 -26.23 15.06 -29.76
CA GLU A 90 -25.97 16.19 -30.66
C GLU A 90 -26.39 15.88 -32.10
N CYS A 91 -26.15 14.67 -32.61
CA CYS A 91 -26.62 14.27 -33.94
C CYS A 91 -28.15 14.38 -34.06
N PHE A 92 -28.89 13.91 -33.03
CA PHE A 92 -30.36 14.02 -33.01
C PHE A 92 -30.81 15.49 -32.91
N TRP A 93 -30.16 16.29 -32.07
CA TRP A 93 -30.46 17.71 -31.94
C TRP A 93 -30.29 18.45 -33.27
N ARG A 94 -29.17 18.23 -33.96
CA ARG A 94 -28.91 18.84 -35.27
C ARG A 94 -29.90 18.39 -36.33
N TYR A 95 -30.38 17.14 -36.25
CA TYR A 95 -31.47 16.67 -37.10
C TYR A 95 -32.77 17.44 -36.85
N TYR A 96 -33.18 17.63 -35.59
CA TYR A 96 -34.41 18.39 -35.27
C TYR A 96 -34.31 19.86 -35.67
N VAL A 97 -33.18 20.52 -35.38
CA VAL A 97 -32.95 21.92 -35.76
C VAL A 97 -32.97 22.08 -37.28
N ALA A 98 -32.41 21.13 -38.03
CA ALA A 98 -32.48 21.14 -39.50
C ALA A 98 -33.91 21.02 -40.06
N GLN A 99 -34.82 20.42 -39.29
CA GLN A 99 -36.25 20.33 -39.60
C GLN A 99 -37.05 21.56 -39.12
N GLY A 100 -36.39 22.54 -38.49
CA GLY A 100 -37.04 23.72 -37.91
C GLY A 100 -37.76 23.44 -36.59
N GLU A 101 -37.45 22.33 -35.93
CA GLU A 101 -38.04 21.93 -34.65
C GLU A 101 -37.03 22.09 -33.51
N SER A 102 -37.52 22.46 -32.32
CA SER A 102 -36.75 22.47 -31.07
C SER A 102 -37.52 21.71 -29.98
N PRO A 103 -37.68 20.37 -30.14
CA PRO A 103 -38.48 19.58 -29.24
C PRO A 103 -37.77 19.43 -27.89
N PHE A 104 -38.46 19.79 -26.80
CA PHE A 104 -38.00 19.53 -25.44
C PHE A 104 -39.15 18.99 -24.59
N PRO A 105 -39.07 17.76 -24.05
CA PRO A 105 -37.97 16.78 -24.15
C PRO A 105 -37.93 16.01 -25.47
N SER A 106 -36.77 15.48 -25.86
CA SER A 106 -36.52 14.75 -27.11
C SER A 106 -35.56 13.56 -26.99
N LEU A 107 -35.33 12.83 -28.09
CA LEU A 107 -34.29 11.78 -28.16
C LEU A 107 -32.86 12.34 -27.99
N ALA A 108 -32.63 13.62 -28.28
CA ALA A 108 -31.33 14.25 -28.06
C ALA A 108 -30.98 14.29 -26.56
N ASP A 109 -31.98 14.54 -25.71
CA ASP A 109 -31.82 14.58 -24.26
C ASP A 109 -31.37 13.24 -23.67
N LEU A 110 -31.69 12.11 -24.31
CA LEU A 110 -31.21 10.81 -23.87
C LEU A 110 -29.68 10.68 -24.08
N GLY A 111 -29.18 11.22 -25.19
CA GLY A 111 -27.75 11.30 -25.47
C GLY A 111 -27.03 12.27 -24.53
N TYR A 112 -27.54 13.50 -24.41
CA TYR A 112 -26.97 14.51 -23.52
C TYR A 112 -26.96 14.07 -22.06
N SER A 113 -28.09 13.53 -21.58
CA SER A 113 -28.20 13.06 -20.19
C SER A 113 -27.31 11.85 -19.90
N SER A 114 -26.84 11.09 -20.88
CA SER A 114 -25.91 9.98 -20.64
C SER A 114 -24.52 10.44 -20.17
N PHE A 115 -24.12 11.67 -20.49
CA PHE A 115 -22.77 12.18 -20.23
C PHE A 115 -22.42 12.17 -18.74
N ALA A 116 -23.20 12.88 -17.92
CA ALA A 116 -22.87 13.05 -16.50
C ALA A 116 -22.84 11.75 -15.69
N PRO A 117 -23.81 10.81 -15.77
CA PRO A 117 -23.76 9.57 -14.99
C PRO A 117 -22.58 8.69 -15.41
N LEU A 118 -22.27 8.62 -16.70
CA LEU A 118 -21.15 7.83 -17.21
C LEU A 118 -19.80 8.42 -16.80
N VAL A 119 -19.63 9.74 -16.92
CA VAL A 119 -18.41 10.43 -16.48
C VAL A 119 -18.27 10.36 -14.95
N PHE A 120 -19.33 10.60 -14.19
CA PHE A 120 -19.33 10.51 -12.73
C PHE A 120 -18.97 9.10 -12.25
N LEU A 121 -19.57 8.06 -12.85
CA LEU A 121 -19.22 6.68 -12.55
C LEU A 121 -17.77 6.38 -12.91
N GLY A 122 -17.28 6.91 -14.03
CA GLY A 122 -15.88 6.84 -14.42
C GLY A 122 -14.94 7.49 -13.40
N LEU A 123 -15.27 8.68 -12.89
CA LEU A 123 -14.50 9.36 -11.84
C LEU A 123 -14.47 8.55 -10.54
N ILE A 124 -15.61 8.01 -10.11
CA ILE A 124 -15.71 7.18 -8.91
C ILE A 124 -14.91 5.88 -9.03
N LEU A 125 -14.82 5.30 -10.24
CA LEU A 125 -14.12 4.05 -10.51
C LEU A 125 -12.60 4.20 -10.62
N GLN A 126 -12.06 5.41 -10.53
CA GLN A 126 -10.62 5.65 -10.50
C GLN A 126 -9.94 4.86 -9.35
N PRO A 127 -8.68 4.43 -9.51
CA PRO A 127 -7.99 3.54 -8.57
C PRO A 127 -7.50 4.26 -7.31
N PHE A 128 -7.57 3.59 -6.15
CA PHE A 128 -6.92 3.98 -4.90
C PHE A 128 -5.76 3.00 -4.56
N SER A 129 -4.95 3.27 -3.51
CA SER A 129 -3.86 2.33 -3.12
C SER A 129 -4.31 1.23 -2.16
N LYS A 130 -5.26 1.54 -1.27
CA LYS A 130 -5.65 0.71 -0.12
C LYS A 130 -7.11 1.01 0.24
N SER A 131 -7.91 -0.02 0.54
CA SER A 131 -9.33 0.10 0.91
C SER A 131 -10.19 0.78 -0.17
N GLU A 132 -10.03 0.32 -1.41
CA GLU A 132 -10.70 0.83 -2.63
C GLU A 132 -12.19 1.12 -2.42
N ALA A 133 -12.95 0.11 -1.97
CA ALA A 133 -14.38 0.20 -1.82
C ALA A 133 -14.79 1.30 -0.84
N ARG A 134 -14.06 1.45 0.27
CA ARG A 134 -14.40 2.41 1.32
C ARG A 134 -14.02 3.84 0.93
N LYS A 135 -12.83 4.04 0.35
CA LYS A 135 -12.42 5.35 -0.17
C LYS A 135 -13.40 5.82 -1.26
N ARG A 136 -13.86 4.90 -2.09
CA ARG A 136 -14.91 5.15 -3.08
C ARG A 136 -16.24 5.53 -2.44
N THR A 137 -16.68 4.85 -1.38
CA THR A 137 -17.89 5.25 -0.63
C THR A 137 -17.78 6.66 -0.08
N PHE A 138 -16.64 7.02 0.52
CA PHE A 138 -16.43 8.39 0.99
C PHE A 138 -16.48 9.41 -0.14
N LEU A 139 -15.83 9.12 -1.27
CA LEU A 139 -15.86 10.01 -2.43
C LEU A 139 -17.29 10.21 -2.94
N LEU A 140 -18.05 9.12 -3.06
CA LEU A 140 -19.45 9.16 -3.46
C LEU A 140 -20.28 10.01 -2.49
N LEU A 141 -20.14 9.77 -1.17
CA LEU A 141 -20.89 10.52 -0.16
C LEU A 141 -20.49 12.01 -0.15
N ASP A 142 -19.20 12.34 -0.16
CA ASP A 142 -18.72 13.72 -0.14
C ASP A 142 -19.19 14.48 -1.41
N SER A 143 -19.17 13.81 -2.58
CA SER A 143 -19.69 14.39 -3.84
C SER A 143 -21.21 14.60 -3.80
N LEU A 144 -21.98 13.63 -3.29
CA LEU A 144 -23.43 13.76 -3.17
C LEU A 144 -23.84 14.82 -2.14
N ILE A 145 -23.12 14.94 -1.02
CA ILE A 145 -23.34 15.99 -0.02
C ILE A 145 -23.10 17.36 -0.66
N ALA A 146 -22.00 17.53 -1.39
CA ALA A 146 -21.70 18.79 -2.06
C ALA A 146 -22.72 19.12 -3.16
N MET A 147 -23.11 18.13 -3.96
CA MET A 147 -24.16 18.27 -4.97
C MET A 147 -25.49 18.71 -4.34
N GLY A 148 -25.95 18.01 -3.29
CA GLY A 148 -27.21 18.33 -2.62
C GLY A 148 -27.18 19.70 -1.93
N ALA A 149 -26.05 20.08 -1.32
CA ALA A 149 -25.91 21.38 -0.68
C ALA A 149 -25.92 22.53 -1.70
N LEU A 150 -25.13 22.43 -2.78
CA LEU A 150 -25.09 23.45 -3.83
C LEU A 150 -26.41 23.54 -4.61
N LEU A 151 -27.05 22.39 -4.87
CA LEU A 151 -28.39 22.36 -5.46
C LEU A 151 -29.40 23.09 -4.58
N SER A 152 -29.37 22.87 -3.26
CA SER A 152 -30.27 23.55 -2.34
C SER A 152 -30.07 25.06 -2.33
N ILE A 153 -28.81 25.52 -2.41
CA ILE A 153 -28.48 26.94 -2.54
C ILE A 153 -29.00 27.49 -3.88
N ALA A 154 -28.74 26.79 -4.99
CA ALA A 154 -29.22 27.17 -6.32
C ALA A 154 -30.75 27.19 -6.39
N TRP A 155 -31.42 26.28 -5.68
CA TRP A 155 -32.88 26.22 -5.54
C TRP A 155 -33.44 27.43 -4.82
N PHE A 156 -32.80 27.83 -3.71
CA PHE A 156 -33.18 29.01 -2.96
C PHE A 156 -32.99 30.31 -3.77
N LEU A 157 -31.90 30.42 -4.54
CA LEU A 157 -31.56 31.64 -5.27
C LEU A 157 -32.27 31.80 -6.62
N LEU A 158 -32.43 30.71 -7.39
CA LEU A 158 -32.84 30.79 -8.79
C LEU A 158 -33.81 29.68 -9.21
N LEU A 159 -33.52 28.40 -8.93
CA LEU A 159 -34.28 27.29 -9.54
C LEU A 159 -35.70 27.16 -8.98
N GLY A 160 -35.93 27.56 -7.72
CA GLY A 160 -37.26 27.48 -7.10
C GLY A 160 -38.30 28.40 -7.73
N SER A 161 -37.89 29.53 -8.29
CA SER A 161 -38.79 30.42 -9.03
C SER A 161 -39.02 29.92 -10.46
N LEU A 162 -37.97 29.45 -11.15
CA LEU A 162 -38.08 28.86 -12.49
C LEU A 162 -38.94 27.59 -12.51
N ALA A 163 -38.88 26.76 -11.47
CA ALA A 163 -39.65 25.52 -11.38
C ALA A 163 -41.17 25.74 -11.25
N GLN A 164 -41.59 26.94 -10.85
CA GLN A 164 -43.00 27.33 -10.77
C GLN A 164 -43.57 27.80 -12.11
N THR A 165 -42.72 28.04 -13.11
CA THR A 165 -43.19 28.27 -14.48
C THR A 165 -43.99 27.05 -14.94
N PRO A 166 -45.18 27.24 -15.55
CA PRO A 166 -45.96 26.15 -16.10
C PRO A 166 -45.16 25.45 -17.21
N ALA A 167 -44.50 24.33 -16.89
CA ALA A 167 -43.90 23.47 -17.90
C ALA A 167 -44.95 22.47 -18.39
N GLU A 168 -44.98 22.23 -19.70
CA GLU A 168 -45.97 21.37 -20.35
C GLU A 168 -45.83 19.88 -19.98
N SER A 169 -44.64 19.42 -19.54
CA SER A 169 -44.39 18.01 -19.20
C SER A 169 -43.59 17.79 -17.91
N VAL A 170 -43.91 16.72 -17.17
CA VAL A 170 -43.17 16.29 -15.95
C VAL A 170 -41.73 15.90 -16.30
N LEU A 171 -41.53 15.25 -17.45
CA LEU A 171 -40.20 14.86 -17.93
C LEU A 171 -39.31 16.08 -18.22
N GLY A 172 -39.87 17.14 -18.82
CA GLY A 172 -39.15 18.40 -19.03
C GLY A 172 -38.70 19.05 -17.72
N LYS A 173 -39.55 19.04 -16.68
CA LYS A 173 -39.15 19.52 -15.34
C LYS A 173 -38.01 18.71 -14.74
N PHE A 174 -38.06 17.39 -14.88
CA PHE A 174 -36.99 16.50 -14.40
C PHE A 174 -35.67 16.78 -15.13
N LEU A 175 -35.70 16.86 -16.47
CA LEU A 175 -34.51 17.13 -17.28
C LEU A 175 -33.93 18.52 -17.01
N GLY A 176 -34.78 19.55 -16.83
CA GLY A 176 -34.32 20.88 -16.43
C GLY A 176 -33.58 20.87 -15.09
N LEU A 177 -34.11 20.15 -14.09
CA LEU A 177 -33.42 19.99 -12.80
C LEU A 177 -32.13 19.16 -12.94
N TYR A 178 -32.17 18.13 -13.77
CA TYR A 178 -31.03 17.28 -14.05
C TYR A 178 -29.87 18.06 -14.66
N TYR A 179 -30.11 18.85 -15.72
CA TYR A 179 -29.06 19.66 -16.34
C TYR A 179 -28.48 20.69 -15.36
N ALA A 180 -29.33 21.35 -14.57
CA ALA A 180 -28.87 22.28 -13.54
C ALA A 180 -28.02 21.64 -12.42
N THR A 181 -28.08 20.32 -12.23
CA THR A 181 -27.43 19.62 -11.11
C THR A 181 -26.29 18.69 -11.53
N ALA A 182 -26.33 18.18 -12.75
CA ALA A 182 -25.39 17.22 -13.28
C ALA A 182 -23.93 17.74 -13.19
N ASP A 183 -23.69 18.98 -13.57
CA ASP A 183 -22.36 19.59 -13.55
C ASP A 183 -21.81 19.75 -12.13
N ILE A 184 -22.67 20.07 -11.17
CA ILE A 184 -22.29 20.17 -9.76
C ILE A 184 -21.81 18.81 -9.24
N ALA A 185 -22.46 17.72 -9.65
CA ALA A 185 -22.05 16.37 -9.28
C ALA A 185 -20.66 16.03 -9.86
N LEU A 186 -20.42 16.39 -11.12
CA LEU A 186 -19.13 16.15 -11.78
C LEU A 186 -18.01 16.99 -11.16
N LEU A 187 -18.23 18.29 -10.96
CA LEU A 187 -17.27 19.22 -10.38
C LEU A 187 -16.93 18.86 -8.94
N SER A 188 -17.93 18.55 -8.11
CA SER A 188 -17.69 18.10 -6.74
C SER A 188 -16.86 16.81 -6.70
N CYS A 189 -17.20 15.83 -7.55
CA CYS A 189 -16.46 14.57 -7.62
C CYS A 189 -14.99 14.77 -8.00
N ILE A 190 -14.71 15.55 -9.05
CA ILE A 190 -13.33 15.77 -9.47
C ILE A 190 -12.56 16.62 -8.45
N ILE A 191 -13.19 17.60 -7.80
CA ILE A 191 -12.57 18.39 -6.73
C ILE A 191 -12.18 17.48 -5.56
N PHE A 192 -13.09 16.62 -5.08
CA PHE A 192 -12.77 15.69 -3.98
C PHE A 192 -11.71 14.67 -4.37
N LEU A 193 -11.68 14.21 -5.62
CA LEU A 193 -10.59 13.37 -6.15
C LEU A 193 -9.24 14.11 -6.10
N LEU A 194 -9.19 15.37 -6.56
CA LEU A 194 -7.98 16.19 -6.58
C LEU A 194 -7.48 16.57 -5.18
N LEU A 195 -8.40 16.90 -4.27
CA LEU A 195 -8.11 17.22 -2.87
C LEU A 195 -7.56 16.01 -2.09
N ARG A 196 -7.77 14.79 -2.59
CA ARG A 196 -7.25 13.54 -2.02
C ARG A 196 -5.84 13.16 -2.48
N GLY A 197 -5.11 14.09 -3.11
CA GLY A 197 -3.78 13.91 -3.70
C GLY A 197 -2.65 13.42 -2.78
N SER A 198 -2.93 13.09 -1.52
CA SER A 198 -2.01 12.41 -0.59
C SER A 198 -1.97 10.89 -0.78
N ASP A 199 -2.88 10.29 -1.56
CA ASP A 199 -2.84 8.84 -1.81
C ASP A 199 -1.58 8.48 -2.63
N PRO A 200 -0.77 7.49 -2.20
CA PRO A 200 0.43 7.07 -2.93
C PRO A 200 0.20 6.75 -4.41
N VAL A 201 -1.00 6.28 -4.76
CA VAL A 201 -1.40 5.99 -6.15
C VAL A 201 -1.46 7.25 -7.04
N TYR A 202 -1.71 8.42 -6.45
CA TYR A 202 -1.78 9.73 -7.13
C TYR A 202 -0.56 10.63 -6.89
N GLN A 203 0.46 10.16 -6.15
CA GLN A 203 1.78 10.80 -6.13
C GLN A 203 2.52 10.62 -7.48
N ALA A 204 2.09 9.65 -8.29
CA ALA A 204 2.45 9.50 -9.69
C ALA A 204 2.04 10.73 -10.52
N SER A 205 3.02 11.38 -11.16
CA SER A 205 2.82 12.59 -11.97
C SER A 205 1.78 12.39 -13.08
N ALA A 206 1.77 11.23 -13.75
CA ALA A 206 0.87 10.96 -14.88
C ALA A 206 -0.61 10.92 -14.49
N ARG A 207 -0.96 10.21 -13.41
CA ARG A 207 -2.35 10.12 -12.91
C ARG A 207 -2.86 11.45 -12.41
N ARG A 208 -2.08 12.14 -11.57
CA ARG A 208 -2.47 13.44 -11.02
C ARG A 208 -2.63 14.48 -12.12
N LEU A 209 -1.70 14.52 -13.08
CA LEU A 209 -1.82 15.41 -14.23
C LEU A 209 -3.07 15.07 -15.05
N SER A 210 -3.33 13.80 -15.34
CA SER A 210 -4.53 13.42 -16.09
C SER A 210 -5.82 13.84 -15.38
N LEU A 211 -5.91 13.67 -14.05
CA LEU A 211 -7.07 14.14 -13.28
C LEU A 211 -7.20 15.66 -13.30
N LEU A 212 -6.10 16.41 -13.20
CA LEU A 212 -6.13 17.87 -13.32
C LEU A 212 -6.67 18.28 -14.68
N VAL A 213 -6.22 17.63 -15.76
CA VAL A 213 -6.68 17.92 -17.12
C VAL A 213 -8.15 17.53 -17.30
N VAL A 214 -8.61 16.40 -16.75
CA VAL A 214 -10.06 16.07 -16.70
C VAL A 214 -10.83 17.16 -15.96
N GLY A 215 -10.33 17.63 -14.81
CA GLY A 215 -10.97 18.70 -14.05
C GLY A 215 -11.09 20.01 -14.83
N VAL A 216 -10.05 20.38 -15.57
CA VAL A 216 -10.10 21.53 -16.49
C VAL A 216 -11.14 21.30 -17.58
N GLY A 217 -11.15 20.13 -18.22
CA GLY A 217 -12.12 19.80 -19.27
C GLY A 217 -13.58 19.86 -18.79
N ILE A 218 -13.88 19.27 -17.63
CA ILE A 218 -15.21 19.31 -17.00
C ILE A 218 -15.57 20.76 -16.61
N SER A 219 -14.62 21.55 -16.12
CA SER A 219 -14.88 22.96 -15.76
C SER A 219 -15.22 23.82 -16.99
N ILE A 220 -14.51 23.62 -18.11
CA ILE A 220 -14.83 24.29 -19.37
C ILE A 220 -16.23 23.89 -19.86
N PHE A 221 -16.53 22.59 -19.82
CA PHE A 221 -17.85 22.06 -20.18
C PHE A 221 -18.97 22.69 -19.34
N ALA A 222 -18.85 22.62 -18.01
CA ALA A 222 -19.86 23.13 -17.08
C ALA A 222 -20.04 24.65 -17.14
N THR A 223 -18.96 25.40 -17.42
CA THR A 223 -19.04 26.86 -17.58
C THR A 223 -19.86 27.22 -18.82
N SER A 224 -19.68 26.48 -19.91
CA SER A 224 -20.46 26.66 -21.13
C SER A 224 -21.93 26.28 -20.94
N ASP A 225 -22.22 25.18 -20.23
CA ASP A 225 -23.60 24.79 -19.91
C ASP A 225 -24.33 25.85 -19.06
N PHE A 226 -23.64 26.38 -18.04
CA PHE A 226 -24.18 27.47 -17.21
C PHE A 226 -24.44 28.74 -18.03
N LEU A 227 -23.48 29.16 -18.86
CA LEU A 227 -23.63 30.35 -19.71
C LEU A 227 -24.74 30.17 -20.74
N PHE A 228 -24.87 29.00 -21.34
CA PHE A 228 -25.93 28.66 -22.27
C PHE A 228 -27.30 28.82 -21.60
N ASN A 229 -27.48 28.23 -20.42
CA ASN A 229 -28.70 28.39 -19.64
C ASN A 229 -28.99 29.87 -19.32
N VAL A 230 -28.00 30.66 -18.91
CA VAL A 230 -28.18 32.09 -18.65
C VAL A 230 -28.62 32.84 -19.91
N MET A 231 -28.00 32.58 -21.06
CA MET A 231 -28.35 33.24 -22.33
C MET A 231 -29.75 32.87 -22.83
N VAL A 232 -30.13 31.60 -22.73
CA VAL A 232 -31.50 31.14 -23.04
C VAL A 232 -32.53 31.87 -22.18
N ASN A 233 -32.27 31.99 -20.86
CA ASN A 233 -33.18 32.70 -19.95
C ASN A 233 -33.27 34.21 -20.23
N LEU A 234 -32.22 34.81 -20.80
CA LEU A 234 -32.21 36.21 -21.23
C LEU A 234 -32.82 36.43 -22.63
N GLY A 235 -33.22 35.36 -23.33
CA GLY A 235 -33.74 35.43 -24.70
C GLY A 235 -32.70 35.84 -25.74
N LEU A 236 -31.40 35.63 -25.46
CA LEU A 236 -30.31 35.95 -26.36
C LEU A 236 -30.11 34.82 -27.39
N PRO A 237 -29.65 35.13 -28.62
CA PRO A 237 -29.25 34.10 -29.59
C PRO A 237 -28.12 33.24 -29.00
N VAL A 238 -28.30 31.93 -29.01
CA VAL A 238 -27.36 30.97 -28.38
C VAL A 238 -26.59 30.14 -29.41
N ASP A 239 -27.23 29.78 -30.53
CA ASP A 239 -26.64 28.92 -31.56
C ASP A 239 -25.46 29.58 -32.28
N GLY A 240 -24.35 28.86 -32.38
CA GLY A 240 -23.16 29.28 -33.11
C GLY A 240 -22.32 30.34 -32.37
N THR A 241 -22.63 30.60 -31.10
CA THR A 241 -21.91 31.58 -30.29
C THR A 241 -20.62 31.01 -29.69
N TRP A 242 -19.78 31.87 -29.10
CA TRP A 242 -18.59 31.44 -28.38
C TRP A 242 -18.89 30.52 -27.18
N VAL A 243 -20.13 30.50 -26.68
CA VAL A 243 -20.54 29.59 -25.60
C VAL A 243 -20.52 28.13 -26.06
N ASP A 244 -20.88 27.86 -27.32
CA ASP A 244 -20.90 26.51 -27.90
C ASP A 244 -19.50 25.88 -28.01
N LEU A 245 -18.43 26.67 -27.86
CA LEU A 245 -17.05 26.16 -27.85
C LEU A 245 -16.71 25.38 -26.59
N GLY A 246 -17.38 25.64 -25.46
CA GLY A 246 -16.98 25.01 -24.21
C GLY A 246 -17.27 23.52 -24.15
N TRP A 247 -18.39 23.04 -24.69
CA TRP A 247 -18.67 21.61 -24.78
C TRP A 247 -17.62 20.81 -25.57
N PRO A 248 -17.30 21.15 -26.84
CA PRO A 248 -16.29 20.43 -27.61
C PRO A 248 -14.89 20.55 -26.99
N LEU A 249 -14.49 21.74 -26.54
CA LEU A 249 -13.18 21.92 -25.92
C LEU A 249 -13.06 21.14 -24.61
N GLY A 250 -14.12 21.09 -23.81
CA GLY A 250 -14.19 20.32 -22.57
C GLY A 250 -14.00 18.82 -22.83
N MET A 251 -14.79 18.25 -23.75
CA MET A 251 -14.70 16.83 -24.10
C MET A 251 -13.37 16.46 -24.78
N MET A 252 -12.84 17.31 -25.65
CA MET A 252 -11.50 17.13 -26.25
C MET A 252 -10.42 17.15 -25.18
N THR A 253 -10.51 18.05 -24.19
CA THR A 253 -9.59 18.12 -23.06
C THR A 253 -9.64 16.85 -22.21
N VAL A 254 -10.83 16.29 -21.98
CA VAL A 254 -11.00 14.97 -21.33
C VAL A 254 -10.34 13.85 -22.15
N GLY A 255 -10.46 13.90 -23.49
CA GLY A 255 -9.73 13.00 -24.39
C GLY A 255 -8.21 13.12 -24.25
N VAL A 256 -7.69 14.35 -24.22
CA VAL A 256 -6.27 14.64 -23.99
C VAL A 256 -5.83 14.10 -22.63
N ALA A 257 -6.65 14.21 -21.60
CA ALA A 257 -6.33 13.67 -20.28
C ALA A 257 -6.12 12.14 -20.31
N ALA A 258 -6.99 11.40 -21.00
CA ALA A 258 -6.84 9.95 -21.16
C ALA A 258 -5.58 9.60 -21.98
N TYR A 259 -5.28 10.41 -23.00
CA TYR A 259 -4.08 10.26 -23.80
C TYR A 259 -2.80 10.49 -22.99
N LEU A 260 -2.77 11.57 -22.19
CA LEU A 260 -1.68 11.86 -21.25
C LEU A 260 -1.53 10.73 -20.24
N ARG A 261 -2.64 10.21 -19.70
CA ARG A 261 -2.62 9.08 -18.76
C ARG A 261 -1.94 7.83 -19.33
N ARG A 262 -2.19 7.51 -20.60
CA ARG A 262 -1.64 6.33 -21.29
C ARG A 262 -0.16 6.49 -21.65
N PHE A 263 0.29 7.71 -21.97
CA PHE A 263 1.58 7.93 -22.62
C PHE A 263 2.62 8.70 -21.77
N LEU A 264 2.23 9.32 -20.66
CA LEU A 264 3.22 9.93 -19.77
C LEU A 264 4.08 8.87 -19.05
N PRO A 265 5.41 9.06 -18.99
CA PRO A 265 6.30 8.15 -18.28
C PRO A 265 6.11 8.23 -16.76
N ARG A 266 6.42 7.12 -16.08
CA ARG A 266 6.58 7.08 -14.62
C ARG A 266 7.83 7.89 -14.23
N ASN A 267 7.64 9.07 -13.64
CA ASN A 267 8.75 9.91 -13.15
C ASN A 267 9.25 9.50 -11.75
N THR A 268 8.79 8.37 -11.19
CA THR A 268 9.22 7.92 -9.86
C THR A 268 10.43 6.98 -9.98
N PRO A 269 11.61 7.32 -9.42
CA PRO A 269 12.74 6.39 -9.35
C PRO A 269 12.34 5.14 -8.55
N GLY A 270 12.62 3.97 -9.13
CA GLY A 270 12.13 2.66 -8.65
C GLY A 270 12.67 2.19 -7.29
N SER A 271 13.53 2.94 -6.62
CA SER A 271 14.13 2.56 -5.33
C SER A 271 13.30 2.95 -4.09
N VAL A 272 12.27 3.78 -4.25
CA VAL A 272 11.53 4.33 -3.10
C VAL A 272 10.31 3.48 -2.70
N THR A 273 9.91 2.51 -3.52
CA THR A 273 8.67 1.74 -3.28
C THR A 273 8.82 0.64 -2.20
N GLU A 274 9.99 0.02 -2.03
CA GLU A 274 10.17 -1.01 -0.98
C GLU A 274 10.47 -0.43 0.42
N GLU A 275 11.20 0.70 0.51
CA GLU A 275 11.54 1.31 1.81
C GLU A 275 10.43 2.20 2.40
N GLN A 276 9.51 2.75 1.59
CA GLN A 276 8.39 3.57 2.10
C GLN A 276 7.13 2.75 2.43
N GLU A 277 6.98 1.52 1.93
CA GLU A 277 5.87 0.65 2.35
C GLU A 277 5.96 0.22 3.82
N THR A 278 7.16 0.22 4.40
CA THR A 278 7.38 -0.18 5.80
C THR A 278 7.45 1.01 6.78
N ARG A 279 7.67 2.24 6.30
CA ARG A 279 7.85 3.44 7.16
C ARG A 279 6.78 4.51 7.06
N GLY A 280 5.82 4.37 6.15
CA GLY A 280 4.66 5.27 6.09
C GLY A 280 3.67 5.00 7.23
N THR A 281 3.98 5.44 8.45
CA THR A 281 2.95 5.81 9.41
C THR A 281 1.96 6.68 8.65
N GLN A 282 0.73 6.18 8.49
CA GLN A 282 -0.34 6.98 7.92
C GLN A 282 -0.59 8.14 8.86
N GLN A 283 0.15 9.23 8.64
CA GLN A 283 -0.21 10.51 9.17
C GLN A 283 -1.49 10.87 8.43
N PHE A 284 -2.61 10.49 9.03
CA PHE A 284 -3.94 10.93 8.68
C PHE A 284 -3.93 12.44 8.92
N SER A 285 -3.38 13.18 7.96
CA SER A 285 -3.51 14.63 7.98
C SER A 285 -5.00 14.87 7.80
N PHE A 286 -5.62 15.46 8.83
CA PHE A 286 -6.91 16.11 8.70
C PHE A 286 -6.76 17.18 7.62
N GLY A 287 -6.89 16.76 6.37
CA GLY A 287 -6.79 17.65 5.24
C GLY A 287 -8.02 18.56 5.22
N PRO A 288 -7.89 19.80 4.71
CA PRO A 288 -9.02 20.73 4.55
C PRO A 288 -10.20 20.09 3.79
N ALA A 289 -9.93 19.10 2.94
CA ALA A 289 -10.93 18.30 2.21
C ALA A 289 -12.00 17.65 3.11
N GLN A 290 -11.67 17.28 4.36
CA GLN A 290 -12.63 16.67 5.28
C GLN A 290 -13.59 17.68 5.90
N ALA A 291 -13.21 18.97 5.96
CA ALA A 291 -14.04 20.03 6.50
C ALA A 291 -15.06 20.56 5.47
N VAL A 292 -14.79 20.40 4.17
CA VAL A 292 -15.63 20.92 3.08
C VAL A 292 -17.10 20.47 3.18
N PRO A 293 -17.43 19.17 3.37
CA PRO A 293 -18.83 18.75 3.47
C PRO A 293 -19.55 19.34 4.69
N TYR A 294 -18.84 19.56 5.80
CA TYR A 294 -19.42 20.17 7.01
C TYR A 294 -19.60 21.67 6.85
N LEU A 295 -18.66 22.37 6.21
CA LEU A 295 -18.81 23.78 5.86
C LEU A 295 -20.01 23.99 4.93
N LEU A 296 -20.18 23.14 3.91
CA LEU A 296 -21.35 23.17 3.04
C LEU A 296 -22.65 22.92 3.80
N LEU A 297 -22.65 22.01 4.78
CA LEU A 297 -23.80 21.78 5.65
C LEU A 297 -24.15 23.00 6.50
N VAL A 298 -23.14 23.69 7.07
CA VAL A 298 -23.36 24.92 7.85
C VAL A 298 -23.96 26.02 6.97
N VAL A 299 -23.42 26.22 5.77
CA VAL A 299 -23.97 27.18 4.79
C VAL A 299 -25.41 26.82 4.44
N LEU A 300 -25.68 25.54 4.21
CA LEU A 300 -27.02 25.06 3.89
C LEU A 300 -28.03 25.33 5.03
N PHE A 301 -27.63 25.09 6.27
CA PHE A 301 -28.46 25.36 7.44
C PHE A 301 -28.73 26.86 7.61
N LEU A 302 -27.72 27.70 7.33
CA LEU A 302 -27.86 29.15 7.33
C LEU A 302 -28.84 29.63 6.25
N VAL A 303 -28.76 29.08 5.04
CA VAL A 303 -29.72 29.37 3.95
C VAL A 303 -31.14 28.97 4.34
N LEU A 304 -31.32 27.78 4.92
CA LEU A 304 -32.63 27.34 5.41
C LEU A 304 -33.15 28.26 6.53
N ALA A 305 -32.30 28.66 7.48
CA ALA A 305 -32.66 29.57 8.55
C ALA A 305 -33.12 30.93 8.01
N ILE A 306 -32.38 31.52 7.06
CA ILE A 306 -32.77 32.78 6.39
C ILE A 306 -34.11 32.61 5.67
N ASN A 307 -34.31 31.52 4.94
CA ASN A 307 -35.53 31.25 4.20
C ASN A 307 -36.76 31.07 5.11
N VAL A 308 -36.60 30.43 6.27
CA VAL A 308 -37.67 30.25 7.26
C VAL A 308 -37.99 31.56 8.00
N LEU A 309 -36.97 32.36 8.31
CA LEU A 309 -37.13 33.64 9.02
C LEU A 309 -37.64 34.77 8.11
N SER A 310 -37.45 34.66 6.80
CA SER A 310 -38.03 35.57 5.82
C SER A 310 -39.55 35.48 5.84
N SER A 311 -40.26 36.60 5.90
CA SER A 311 -41.73 36.67 5.87
C SER A 311 -42.31 36.72 4.45
N ASP A 312 -41.47 36.53 3.43
CA ASP A 312 -41.86 36.64 2.02
C ASP A 312 -42.80 35.50 1.59
N THR A 313 -44.01 35.86 1.15
CA THR A 313 -45.09 34.93 0.78
C THR A 313 -44.73 34.13 -0.48
N THR A 314 -43.87 34.69 -1.34
CA THR A 314 -43.39 34.06 -2.58
C THR A 314 -42.52 32.84 -2.31
N GLN A 315 -41.85 32.79 -1.13
CA GLN A 315 -40.98 31.67 -0.74
C GLN A 315 -41.74 30.47 -0.16
N GLN A 316 -43.05 30.58 0.06
CA GLN A 316 -43.85 29.51 0.70
C GLN A 316 -43.91 28.22 -0.15
N TYR A 317 -43.86 28.34 -1.47
CA TYR A 317 -43.84 27.19 -2.40
C TYR A 317 -42.43 26.58 -2.59
N ILE A 318 -41.36 27.34 -2.33
CA ILE A 318 -39.96 26.91 -2.47
C ILE A 318 -39.51 26.13 -1.22
N ARG A 319 -40.05 26.49 -0.05
CA ARG A 319 -39.75 25.92 1.27
C ARG A 319 -39.78 24.39 1.36
N PRO A 320 -40.82 23.68 0.88
CA PRO A 320 -40.91 22.22 1.08
C PRO A 320 -39.76 21.48 0.40
N VAL A 321 -39.40 21.89 -0.82
CA VAL A 321 -38.29 21.28 -1.56
C VAL A 321 -36.95 21.55 -0.88
N LEU A 322 -36.73 22.78 -0.38
CA LEU A 322 -35.54 23.13 0.37
C LEU A 322 -35.42 22.32 1.68
N VAL A 323 -36.53 22.12 2.40
CA VAL A 323 -36.55 21.29 3.62
C VAL A 323 -36.24 19.83 3.29
N VAL A 324 -36.84 19.25 2.24
CA VAL A 324 -36.55 17.87 1.83
C VAL A 324 -35.09 17.72 1.39
N ALA A 325 -34.57 18.67 0.61
CA ALA A 325 -33.18 18.66 0.17
C ALA A 325 -32.20 18.78 1.36
N THR A 326 -32.49 19.65 2.34
CA THR A 326 -31.66 19.77 3.55
C THR A 326 -31.70 18.49 4.40
N LEU A 327 -32.86 17.88 4.59
CA LEU A 327 -32.99 16.58 5.29
C LEU A 327 -32.21 15.48 4.58
N MET A 328 -32.25 15.44 3.24
CA MET A 328 -31.50 14.48 2.43
C MET A 328 -29.99 14.67 2.57
N VAL A 329 -29.50 15.91 2.53
CA VAL A 329 -28.08 16.22 2.79
C VAL A 329 -27.67 15.84 4.22
N VAL A 330 -28.50 16.15 5.22
CA VAL A 330 -28.25 15.73 6.62
C VAL A 330 -28.16 14.22 6.74
N ALA A 331 -29.07 13.47 6.10
CA ALA A 331 -29.04 12.00 6.08
C ALA A 331 -27.75 11.47 5.44
N LEU A 332 -27.29 12.06 4.33
CA LEU A 332 -26.01 11.71 3.70
C LEU A 332 -24.82 12.02 4.61
N VAL A 333 -24.82 13.14 5.33
CA VAL A 333 -23.78 13.48 6.32
C VAL A 333 -23.77 12.48 7.47
N ILE A 334 -24.94 12.08 7.98
CA ILE A 334 -25.05 11.05 9.02
C ILE A 334 -24.49 9.72 8.50
N ALA A 335 -24.84 9.31 7.28
CA ALA A 335 -24.28 8.11 6.67
C ALA A 335 -22.75 8.20 6.57
N ARG A 336 -22.22 9.35 6.12
CA ARG A 336 -20.78 9.63 6.05
C ARG A 336 -20.11 9.59 7.43
N GLN A 337 -20.80 10.08 8.47
CA GLN A 337 -20.33 10.03 9.86
C GLN A 337 -20.29 8.60 10.39
N ILE A 338 -21.31 7.78 10.11
CA ILE A 338 -21.34 6.36 10.49
C ILE A 338 -20.16 5.61 9.84
N VAL A 339 -19.91 5.83 8.55
CA VAL A 339 -18.76 5.22 7.86
C VAL A 339 -17.43 5.69 8.48
N THR A 340 -17.34 6.97 8.87
CA THR A 340 -16.16 7.53 9.55
C THR A 340 -15.92 6.90 10.92
N ILE A 341 -16.96 6.76 11.73
CA ILE A 341 -16.87 6.16 13.06
C ILE A 341 -16.46 4.69 12.96
N ARG A 342 -17.08 3.93 12.05
CA ARG A 342 -16.69 2.53 11.79
C ARG A 342 -15.24 2.42 11.38
N GLU A 343 -14.75 3.37 10.59
CA GLU A 343 -13.35 3.40 10.21
C GLU A 343 -12.41 3.73 11.36
N ASN A 344 -12.78 4.72 12.17
CA ASN A 344 -11.98 5.10 13.32
C ASN A 344 -11.85 3.95 14.32
N ALA A 345 -12.96 3.24 14.59
CA ALA A 345 -12.96 2.06 15.46
C ALA A 345 -12.04 0.95 14.93
N ARG A 346 -12.09 0.68 13.61
CA ARG A 346 -11.22 -0.32 12.99
C ARG A 346 -9.75 0.07 13.07
N LEU A 347 -9.41 1.31 12.74
CA LEU A 347 -8.03 1.81 12.80
C LEU A 347 -7.49 1.75 14.23
N MET A 348 -8.33 2.04 15.22
CA MET A 348 -7.98 1.89 16.63
C MET A 348 -7.68 0.43 16.98
N HIS A 349 -8.47 -0.54 16.50
CA HIS A 349 -8.16 -1.96 16.70
C HIS A 349 -6.85 -2.39 16.02
N GLU A 350 -6.58 -1.91 14.80
CA GLU A 350 -5.33 -2.21 14.09
C GLU A 350 -4.11 -1.61 14.81
N GLN A 351 -4.23 -0.38 15.33
CA GLN A 351 -3.21 0.28 16.15
C GLN A 351 -2.94 -0.48 17.45
N VAL A 352 -3.98 -0.89 18.16
CA VAL A 352 -3.84 -1.67 19.41
C VAL A 352 -3.14 -3.00 19.12
N LYS A 353 -3.50 -3.69 18.03
CA LYS A 353 -2.85 -4.95 17.65
C LYS A 353 -1.36 -4.75 17.31
N ALA A 354 -1.02 -3.69 16.57
CA ALA A 354 0.36 -3.37 16.24
C ALA A 354 1.19 -3.03 17.50
N ASN A 355 0.62 -2.26 18.43
CA ASN A 355 1.27 -1.94 19.71
C ASN A 355 1.48 -3.21 20.56
N TYR A 356 0.49 -4.10 20.61
CA TYR A 356 0.61 -5.37 21.31
C TYR A 356 1.74 -6.24 20.75
N GLN A 357 1.89 -6.31 19.41
CA GLN A 357 3.00 -7.03 18.77
C GLN A 357 4.36 -6.42 19.11
N LEU A 358 4.46 -5.08 19.12
CA LEU A 358 5.67 -4.38 19.54
C LEU A 358 6.05 -4.73 20.98
N GLU A 359 5.07 -4.71 21.89
CA GLU A 359 5.30 -5.05 23.29
C GLU A 359 5.76 -6.49 23.49
N GLN A 360 5.19 -7.45 22.74
CA GLN A 360 5.66 -8.84 22.73
C GLN A 360 7.12 -8.94 22.27
N VAL A 361 7.49 -8.26 21.19
CA VAL A 361 8.88 -8.25 20.69
C VAL A 361 9.82 -7.65 21.73
N TYR A 362 9.42 -6.57 22.41
CA TYR A 362 10.23 -6.00 23.50
C TYR A 362 10.40 -6.96 24.67
N GLN A 363 9.35 -7.69 25.06
CA GLN A 363 9.43 -8.69 26.12
C GLN A 363 10.34 -9.86 25.74
N ASP A 364 10.27 -10.35 24.51
CA ASP A 364 11.14 -11.42 24.01
C ASP A 364 12.61 -10.98 23.98
N ILE A 365 12.88 -9.75 23.55
CA ILE A 365 14.23 -9.17 23.57
C ILE A 365 14.73 -9.04 25.01
N ALA A 366 13.90 -8.54 25.93
CA ALA A 366 14.25 -8.40 27.34
C ALA A 366 14.57 -9.76 27.99
N LYS A 367 13.75 -10.78 27.70
CA LYS A 367 13.96 -12.15 28.19
C LYS A 367 15.25 -12.76 27.63
N ARG A 368 15.49 -12.67 26.31
CA ARG A 368 16.74 -13.13 25.69
C ARG A 368 17.96 -12.45 26.29
N LYS A 369 17.87 -11.15 26.57
CA LYS A 369 18.96 -10.40 27.21
C LYS A 369 19.22 -10.90 28.64
N ALA A 370 18.18 -11.09 29.45
CA ALA A 370 18.32 -11.62 30.80
C ALA A 370 18.91 -13.04 30.82
N ASP A 371 18.44 -13.92 29.92
CA ASP A 371 18.97 -15.28 29.77
C ASP A 371 20.45 -15.26 29.35
N LEU A 372 20.84 -14.33 28.47
CA LEU A 372 22.22 -14.14 28.05
C LEU A 372 23.11 -13.63 29.18
N GLU A 373 22.67 -12.63 29.95
CA GLU A 373 23.39 -12.10 31.12
C GLU A 373 23.59 -13.17 32.20
N ALA A 374 22.54 -13.94 32.50
CA ALA A 374 22.62 -15.08 33.42
C ALA A 374 23.59 -16.16 32.92
N GLY A 375 23.53 -16.51 31.63
CA GLY A 375 24.42 -17.48 31.02
C GLY A 375 25.88 -17.05 31.00
N VAL A 376 26.17 -15.77 30.72
CA VAL A 376 27.53 -15.21 30.79
C VAL A 376 28.05 -15.25 32.23
N THR A 377 27.21 -14.90 33.21
CA THR A 377 27.59 -14.92 34.64
C THR A 377 27.91 -16.35 35.09
N TYR A 378 27.10 -17.33 34.69
CA TYR A 378 27.35 -18.75 34.96
C TYR A 378 28.66 -19.26 34.31
N LEU A 379 28.93 -18.89 33.05
CA LEU A 379 30.19 -19.24 32.40
C LEU A 379 31.40 -18.63 33.10
N LYS A 380 31.29 -17.37 33.55
CA LYS A 380 32.35 -16.68 34.30
C LYS A 380 32.65 -17.41 35.62
N GLU A 381 31.62 -17.89 36.32
CA GLU A 381 31.79 -18.66 37.55
C GLU A 381 32.55 -19.98 37.30
N ILE A 382 32.18 -20.72 36.25
CA ILE A 382 32.89 -21.95 35.90
C ILE A 382 34.33 -21.66 35.51
N GLN A 383 34.57 -20.59 34.74
CA GLN A 383 35.92 -20.17 34.38
C GLN A 383 36.76 -19.86 35.62
N THR A 384 36.19 -19.17 36.62
CA THR A 384 36.84 -18.90 37.91
C THR A 384 37.17 -20.18 38.66
N ARG A 385 36.23 -21.14 38.73
CA ARG A 385 36.46 -22.46 39.35
C ARG A 385 37.58 -23.24 38.64
N LEU A 386 37.60 -23.22 37.31
CA LEU A 386 38.65 -23.83 36.49
C LEU A 386 40.01 -23.18 36.77
N ALA A 387 40.06 -21.85 36.87
CA ALA A 387 41.28 -21.10 37.18
C ALA A 387 41.81 -21.41 38.59
N ASN A 388 40.91 -21.70 39.54
CA ASN A 388 41.26 -22.11 40.90
C ASN A 388 41.66 -23.60 41.02
N GLY A 389 41.73 -24.33 39.90
CA GLY A 389 42.21 -25.72 39.86
C GLY A 389 41.12 -26.81 39.91
N ASP A 390 39.83 -26.45 39.91
CA ASP A 390 38.73 -27.42 39.82
C ASP A 390 38.52 -27.89 38.37
N VAL A 391 39.38 -28.80 37.92
CA VAL A 391 39.34 -29.40 36.57
C VAL A 391 38.09 -30.25 36.30
N HIS A 392 37.26 -30.53 37.30
CA HIS A 392 36.00 -31.25 37.14
C HIS A 392 34.80 -30.34 36.85
N ALA A 393 34.94 -29.01 36.96
CA ALA A 393 33.87 -28.09 36.63
C ALA A 393 33.50 -28.18 35.13
N ARG A 394 32.20 -28.21 34.84
CA ARG A 394 31.66 -28.32 33.47
C ARG A 394 30.52 -27.32 33.26
N ALA A 395 30.51 -26.69 32.09
CA ALA A 395 29.45 -25.82 31.62
C ALA A 395 28.33 -26.65 30.98
N ASN A 396 27.20 -26.77 31.68
CA ASN A 396 26.03 -27.52 31.23
C ASN A 396 25.04 -26.62 30.45
N ILE A 397 25.54 -25.89 29.45
CA ILE A 397 24.70 -25.14 28.51
C ILE A 397 24.50 -26.02 27.28
N LEU A 398 23.30 -26.57 27.10
CA LEU A 398 22.99 -27.59 26.08
C LEU A 398 22.57 -27.00 24.72
N SER A 399 22.15 -25.74 24.68
CA SER A 399 21.67 -25.07 23.45
C SER A 399 21.63 -23.55 23.61
N GLY A 400 21.77 -22.80 22.50
CA GLY A 400 21.65 -21.34 22.46
C GLY A 400 22.94 -20.61 22.10
N ASP A 401 22.90 -19.27 22.08
CA ASP A 401 24.00 -18.41 21.59
C ASP A 401 25.32 -18.56 22.38
N LEU A 402 25.25 -19.04 23.63
CA LEU A 402 26.41 -19.28 24.51
C LEU A 402 26.96 -20.72 24.42
N TRP A 403 26.31 -21.61 23.67
CA TRP A 403 26.76 -23.00 23.54
C TRP A 403 28.19 -23.14 23.01
N PRO A 404 28.64 -22.39 21.98
CA PRO A 404 30.02 -22.48 21.49
C PRO A 404 31.06 -22.15 22.57
N LEU A 405 30.77 -21.14 23.41
CA LEU A 405 31.61 -20.74 24.53
C LEU A 405 31.65 -21.84 25.61
N ALA A 406 30.50 -22.40 25.98
CA ALA A 406 30.41 -23.49 26.95
C ALA A 406 31.17 -24.76 26.49
N SER A 407 31.01 -25.14 25.23
CA SER A 407 31.71 -26.26 24.61
C SER A 407 33.22 -26.05 24.61
N GLY A 408 33.67 -24.85 24.21
CA GLY A 408 35.08 -24.46 24.28
C GLY A 408 35.66 -24.56 25.69
N LEU A 409 34.90 -24.09 26.70
CA LEU A 409 35.30 -24.15 28.11
C LEU A 409 35.44 -25.61 28.60
N ASN A 410 34.49 -26.47 28.26
CA ASN A 410 34.54 -27.90 28.60
C ASN A 410 35.73 -28.61 27.95
N LEU A 411 36.05 -28.26 26.70
CA LEU A 411 37.19 -28.82 25.98
C LEU A 411 38.53 -28.36 26.59
N MET A 412 38.59 -27.11 27.06
CA MET A 412 39.74 -26.60 27.82
C MET A 412 39.92 -27.33 29.15
N ALA A 413 38.84 -27.57 29.89
CA ALA A 413 38.86 -28.34 31.13
C ALA A 413 39.37 -29.77 30.92
N ASP A 414 38.94 -30.43 29.83
CA ASP A 414 39.42 -31.77 29.47
C ASP A 414 40.92 -31.78 29.14
N ARG A 415 41.40 -30.77 28.40
CA ARG A 415 42.84 -30.62 28.11
C ARG A 415 43.67 -30.39 29.38
N MET A 416 43.20 -29.55 30.30
CA MET A 416 43.85 -29.31 31.59
C MET A 416 43.92 -30.60 32.43
N MET A 417 42.81 -31.33 32.54
CA MET A 417 42.76 -32.60 33.26
C MET A 417 43.76 -33.62 32.68
N ARG A 418 43.81 -33.77 31.35
CA ARG A 418 44.78 -34.66 30.70
C ARG A 418 46.21 -34.20 30.93
N SER A 419 46.47 -32.90 30.91
CA SER A 419 47.80 -32.33 31.18
C SER A 419 48.24 -32.61 32.62
N GLU A 420 47.36 -32.40 33.60
CA GLU A 420 47.63 -32.68 35.01
C GLU A 420 47.88 -34.17 35.25
N GLN A 421 47.08 -35.04 34.61
CA GLN A 421 47.30 -36.49 34.64
C GLN A 421 48.66 -36.87 34.04
N ARG A 422 49.05 -36.28 32.90
CA ARG A 422 50.38 -36.51 32.30
C ARG A 422 51.50 -36.02 33.21
N GLN A 423 51.34 -34.88 33.87
CA GLN A 423 52.36 -34.35 34.78
C GLN A 423 52.50 -35.21 36.04
N ARG A 424 51.37 -35.66 36.64
CA ARG A 424 51.40 -36.63 37.74
C ARG A 424 52.03 -37.95 37.30
N TYR A 425 51.71 -38.42 36.10
CA TYR A 425 52.29 -39.63 35.53
C TYR A 425 53.80 -39.49 35.30
N ALA A 426 54.25 -38.38 34.70
CA ALA A 426 55.66 -38.08 34.52
C ALA A 426 56.39 -37.96 35.87
N GLN A 427 55.78 -37.31 36.86
CA GLN A 427 56.36 -37.21 38.20
C GLN A 427 56.51 -38.59 38.84
N LYS A 428 55.50 -39.47 38.73
CA LYS A 428 55.61 -40.86 39.20
C LYS A 428 56.76 -41.60 38.52
N ILE A 429 56.93 -41.43 37.21
CA ILE A 429 58.06 -42.03 36.47
C ILE A 429 59.40 -41.47 36.98
N ILE A 430 59.53 -40.15 37.12
CA ILE A 430 60.76 -39.52 37.60
C ILE A 430 61.10 -40.01 39.01
N THR A 431 60.13 -40.08 39.92
CA THR A 431 60.32 -40.61 41.28
C THR A 431 60.73 -42.09 41.24
N ALA A 432 60.05 -42.92 40.45
CA ALA A 432 60.40 -44.34 40.32
C ALA A 432 61.80 -44.55 39.75
N ILE A 433 62.20 -43.78 38.72
CA ILE A 433 63.57 -43.83 38.16
C ILE A 433 64.59 -43.35 39.19
N GLY A 434 64.32 -42.28 39.93
CA GLY A 434 65.21 -41.77 40.97
C GLY A 434 65.43 -42.79 42.09
N GLU A 435 64.36 -43.42 42.58
CA GLU A 435 64.44 -44.49 43.58
C GLU A 435 65.15 -45.74 43.05
N LEU A 436 64.94 -46.10 41.78
CA LEU A 436 65.66 -47.19 41.12
C LEU A 436 67.16 -46.90 41.04
N ASN A 437 67.55 -45.68 40.64
CA ASN A 437 68.95 -45.29 40.55
C ASN A 437 69.61 -45.32 41.93
N GLN A 438 68.93 -44.83 42.96
CA GLN A 438 69.43 -44.87 44.33
C GLN A 438 69.54 -46.32 44.88
N ALA A 439 68.64 -47.21 44.48
CA ALA A 439 68.73 -48.64 44.80
C ALA A 439 69.90 -49.33 44.06
N LEU A 440 70.20 -48.91 42.84
CA LEU A 440 71.33 -49.41 42.03
C LEU A 440 72.68 -48.90 42.54
N GLU A 441 72.78 -47.63 42.97
CA GLU A 441 74.01 -47.06 43.55
C GLU A 441 74.38 -47.69 44.90
N ARG A 442 73.39 -48.14 45.68
CA ARG A 442 73.62 -48.89 46.94
C ARG A 442 74.09 -50.34 46.72
N ARG A 443 74.25 -50.77 45.47
CA ARG A 443 74.76 -52.10 45.11
C ARG A 443 76.27 -52.16 45.29
N ASP A 444 76.70 -52.15 46.54
CA ASP A 444 78.06 -52.56 46.90
C ASP A 444 78.07 -54.07 47.18
N GLY A 445 79.17 -54.73 46.82
CA GLY A 445 79.26 -56.18 46.70
C GLY A 445 78.67 -56.94 47.90
N ASN A 446 77.70 -57.83 47.60
CA ASN A 446 77.18 -58.92 48.44
C ASN A 446 75.91 -58.70 49.31
N ARG A 447 74.97 -57.81 48.93
CA ARG A 447 73.58 -57.81 49.49
C ARG A 447 72.49 -58.06 48.44
N PRO A 448 71.37 -58.73 48.79
CA PRO A 448 70.25 -58.96 47.88
C PRO A 448 69.51 -57.64 47.57
N PHE A 449 69.26 -57.40 46.29
CA PHE A 449 68.62 -56.20 45.77
C PHE A 449 67.10 -56.24 46.01
N PHE A 450 66.57 -55.27 46.75
CA PHE A 450 65.13 -55.09 46.93
C PHE A 450 64.63 -53.97 46.02
N LEU A 451 63.69 -54.31 45.15
CA LEU A 451 63.08 -53.34 44.24
C LEU A 451 62.17 -52.39 45.05
N PRO A 452 62.29 -51.06 44.92
CA PRO A 452 61.41 -50.12 45.59
C PRO A 452 59.93 -50.34 45.22
N ALA A 453 59.02 -50.18 46.18
CA ALA A 453 57.58 -50.39 45.96
C ALA A 453 57.01 -49.47 44.85
N SER A 454 57.57 -48.28 44.69
CA SER A 454 57.22 -47.33 43.64
C SER A 454 57.51 -47.84 42.22
N CYS A 455 58.42 -48.81 42.07
CA CYS A 455 58.71 -49.50 40.81
C CYS A 455 57.77 -50.70 40.55
N LEU A 456 57.11 -51.22 41.59
CA LEU A 456 56.06 -52.25 41.46
C LEU A 456 54.71 -51.63 41.07
N ASP A 457 54.42 -50.43 41.56
CA ASP A 457 53.24 -49.64 41.15
C ASP A 457 53.50 -48.76 39.91
N ALA A 458 54.71 -48.84 39.33
CA ALA A 458 55.13 -48.05 38.17
C ALA A 458 54.50 -48.52 36.85
N PRO A 459 54.39 -47.62 35.86
CA PRO A 459 53.75 -47.92 34.59
C PRO A 459 54.42 -49.04 33.78
N ALA A 460 53.64 -49.65 32.88
CA ALA A 460 54.00 -50.84 32.10
C ALA A 460 55.32 -50.74 31.31
N GLU A 461 55.71 -49.53 30.91
CA GLU A 461 56.96 -49.25 30.20
C GLU A 461 58.20 -49.48 31.08
N LEU A 462 58.10 -49.13 32.37
CA LEU A 462 59.17 -49.32 33.35
C LEU A 462 59.31 -50.81 33.72
N HIS A 463 58.18 -51.53 33.76
CA HIS A 463 58.14 -52.99 33.87
C HIS A 463 58.81 -53.69 32.67
N HIS A 464 58.63 -53.17 31.46
CA HIS A 464 59.29 -53.68 30.25
C HIS A 464 60.81 -53.48 30.29
N LEU A 465 61.28 -52.31 30.71
CA LEU A 465 62.71 -52.02 30.89
C LEU A 465 63.35 -52.87 31.99
N LEU A 466 62.69 -53.04 33.14
CA LEU A 466 63.14 -53.91 34.22
C LEU A 466 63.28 -55.37 33.76
N ARG A 467 62.35 -55.85 32.93
CA ARG A 467 62.38 -57.20 32.36
C ARG A 467 63.50 -57.37 31.32
N ALA A 468 63.81 -56.34 30.52
CA ALA A 468 64.89 -56.37 29.54
C ALA A 468 66.30 -56.34 30.17
N ILE A 469 66.45 -55.71 31.34
CA ILE A 469 67.71 -55.65 32.10
C ILE A 469 67.95 -56.94 32.93
N GLY A 470 67.03 -57.92 32.89
CA GLY A 470 67.19 -59.22 33.56
C GLY A 470 66.87 -59.22 35.05
N LEU A 471 66.33 -58.11 35.59
CA LEU A 471 65.87 -58.00 36.97
C LEU A 471 64.42 -58.52 37.04
N LYS A 472 64.27 -59.82 37.32
CA LYS A 472 62.94 -60.40 37.58
C LYS A 472 62.42 -59.91 38.93
N PRO A 473 61.24 -59.27 39.01
CA PRO A 473 60.57 -59.10 40.29
C PRO A 473 60.12 -60.49 40.78
N LEU A 474 60.58 -60.89 41.96
CA LEU A 474 60.07 -62.08 42.64
C LEU A 474 58.60 -61.83 43.01
N PRO A 475 57.68 -62.75 42.67
CA PRO A 475 56.29 -62.60 43.06
C PRO A 475 56.14 -62.89 44.56
N GLY A 476 55.66 -61.89 45.30
CA GLY A 476 54.94 -62.09 46.55
C GLY A 476 55.53 -61.37 47.76
N THR A 477 54.92 -60.25 48.12
CA THR A 477 54.33 -60.09 49.46
C THR A 477 53.14 -59.14 49.35
N SER A 478 51.96 -59.71 49.51
CA SER A 478 50.71 -59.03 49.82
C SER A 478 50.87 -58.07 51.01
N VAL A 479 50.39 -56.84 50.87
CA VAL A 479 49.84 -56.07 51.99
C VAL A 479 48.33 -55.97 51.77
N PRO A 480 47.48 -56.38 52.73
CA PRO A 480 46.05 -56.47 52.55
C PRO A 480 45.34 -55.13 52.78
N GLY A 481 44.34 -54.84 51.94
CA GLY A 481 43.24 -53.95 52.30
C GLY A 481 43.14 -52.66 51.51
N THR A 482 42.37 -52.68 50.42
CA THR A 482 41.22 -51.77 50.25
C THR A 482 40.40 -52.21 49.03
N SER A 483 39.16 -52.58 49.33
CA SER A 483 38.13 -53.03 48.40
C SER A 483 37.74 -51.94 47.40
N ALA A 484 37.86 -52.22 46.11
CA ALA A 484 37.15 -51.50 45.04
C ALA A 484 35.79 -52.19 44.77
N PRO A 485 34.67 -51.46 44.66
CA PRO A 485 33.39 -52.06 44.33
C PRO A 485 33.28 -52.35 42.83
N SER A 486 32.70 -53.51 42.55
CA SER A 486 32.35 -54.05 41.25
C SER A 486 31.43 -53.14 40.43
N PHE A 487 31.82 -52.82 39.19
CA PHE A 487 30.87 -52.36 38.16
C PHE A 487 30.63 -53.46 37.13
N ARG A 488 29.38 -53.91 37.13
CA ARG A 488 28.77 -54.96 36.30
C ARG A 488 28.60 -54.42 34.87
N GLN A 489 29.11 -55.15 33.89
CA GLN A 489 28.81 -54.92 32.46
C GLN A 489 27.36 -55.30 32.16
N GLN A 490 26.65 -54.41 31.45
CA GLN A 490 25.40 -54.70 30.75
C GLN A 490 25.60 -54.36 29.26
N PRO A 491 25.00 -55.11 28.32
CA PRO A 491 25.41 -55.11 26.91
C PRO A 491 24.77 -53.99 26.10
N SER A 492 25.54 -53.46 25.15
CA SER A 492 25.14 -52.47 24.15
C SER A 492 24.27 -53.11 23.06
N GLY A 493 23.00 -52.71 23.04
CA GLY A 493 22.08 -52.94 21.92
C GLY A 493 22.38 -52.00 20.76
N SER A 494 22.61 -52.61 19.59
CA SER A 494 22.63 -52.02 18.26
C SER A 494 21.25 -51.45 17.91
N LEU A 495 21.18 -50.14 17.63
CA LEU A 495 20.08 -49.53 16.88
C LEU A 495 20.69 -48.73 15.73
N ALA A 496 20.52 -49.28 14.54
CA ALA A 496 20.80 -48.65 13.27
C ALA A 496 19.82 -47.50 13.03
N THR A 497 20.35 -46.32 12.69
CA THR A 497 19.58 -45.29 11.98
C THR A 497 20.39 -44.79 10.80
N HIS A 498 20.01 -45.29 9.63
CA HIS A 498 20.29 -44.71 8.32
C HIS A 498 19.67 -43.30 8.24
N TRP A 499 20.47 -42.29 7.93
CA TRP A 499 19.98 -41.06 7.28
C TRP A 499 20.93 -40.72 6.14
N LYS A 500 20.54 -41.13 4.93
CA LYS A 500 21.12 -40.72 3.65
C LYS A 500 20.49 -39.39 3.24
N GLY A 501 21.30 -38.49 2.69
CA GLY A 501 20.87 -37.17 2.27
C GLY A 501 20.09 -37.10 0.94
N SER A 502 19.60 -35.88 0.71
CA SER A 502 19.50 -35.20 -0.59
C SER A 502 18.77 -35.91 -1.74
N THR A 503 17.60 -35.40 -2.11
CA THR A 503 17.26 -35.12 -3.52
C THR A 503 16.13 -34.09 -3.65
N ARG A 504 16.37 -33.11 -4.51
CA ARG A 504 15.41 -32.14 -5.08
C ARG A 504 14.55 -32.81 -6.17
N GLN A 505 13.25 -32.56 -6.16
CA GLN A 505 12.27 -32.60 -7.27
C GLN A 505 11.05 -31.81 -6.73
N ARG A 506 10.53 -30.69 -7.26
CA ARG A 506 10.13 -30.22 -8.61
C ARG A 506 9.14 -31.15 -9.34
N GLN A 507 7.85 -30.91 -9.10
CA GLN A 507 6.66 -31.06 -9.98
C GLN A 507 5.45 -30.55 -9.15
N ASP A 508 4.77 -29.47 -9.54
CA ASP A 508 3.65 -29.38 -10.49
C ASP A 508 2.35 -30.06 -10.02
N GLY A 509 1.27 -29.26 -9.89
CA GLY A 509 -0.11 -29.70 -10.11
C GLY A 509 -1.02 -29.91 -8.89
N LEU A 510 -1.64 -28.83 -8.39
CA LEU A 510 -3.10 -28.57 -8.34
C LEU A 510 -3.41 -27.37 -7.42
#